data_AF-A0A1D6NKU0-F1
#
_entry.id   AF-A0A1D6NKU0-F1
#
_cell.length_a   1.000
_cell.length_b   1.000
_cell.length_c   1.000
_cell.angle_alpha   90.00
_cell.angle_beta   90.00
_cell.angle_gamma   90.00
#
_symmetry.space_group_name_H-M   'P 1'
#
loop_
_entity.id
_entity.type
_entity.pdbx_description
1 polymer ?
#
loop_
_entity_poly.entity_id
_entity_poly.type
_entity_poly.pdbx_seq_one_letter_code
_entity_poly.pdbx_strand_id
1 'polypeptide(L)'
;MDLLFSFVKPDHPHSTLLSGYFSKVVICLMLRKTAPLMSYVQGHPKIVVQLVDLIGITSIMEVLIRLIGADETIYSNYGDTLQWLENTDVLEMIADKFGSSVS
;
A
#
# COMPACT_ATOMS: atom_id res chain seq x y z
N MET A 1 -13.19 -2.65 4.95
CA MET A 1 -12.82 -2.71 3.51
C MET A 1 -12.19 -4.09 3.23
N ASP A 2 -12.67 -5.12 3.92
CA ASP A 2 -11.97 -6.39 4.10
C ASP A 2 -11.90 -7.20 2.82
N LEU A 3 -12.96 -7.14 2.00
CA LEU A 3 -13.01 -7.81 0.70
C LEU A 3 -12.03 -7.19 -0.31
N LEU A 4 -11.79 -5.87 -0.26
CA LEU A 4 -10.83 -5.23 -1.16
C LEU A 4 -9.40 -5.66 -0.79
N PHE A 5 -9.07 -5.60 0.50
CA PHE A 5 -7.74 -5.93 0.99
C PHE A 5 -7.51 -7.43 1.23
N SER A 6 -8.53 -8.29 1.06
CA SER A 6 -8.28 -9.74 0.99
C SER A 6 -7.46 -10.11 -0.23
N PHE A 7 -7.45 -9.25 -1.27
CA PHE A 7 -6.63 -9.41 -2.46
C PHE A 7 -5.13 -9.54 -2.15
N VAL A 8 -4.62 -8.85 -1.13
CA VAL A 8 -3.17 -8.86 -0.81
C VAL A 8 -2.78 -9.97 0.16
N LYS A 9 -3.72 -10.84 0.54
CA LYS A 9 -3.42 -11.98 1.42
C LYS A 9 -2.62 -13.05 0.65
N PRO A 10 -1.65 -13.71 1.30
CA PRO A 10 -0.76 -14.67 0.63
C PRO A 10 -1.49 -15.85 -0.03
N ASP A 11 -2.69 -16.17 0.46
CA ASP A 11 -3.48 -17.33 0.00
C ASP A 11 -4.23 -17.07 -1.31
N HIS A 12 -4.14 -15.87 -1.89
CA HIS A 12 -4.92 -15.47 -3.07
C HIS A 12 -4.06 -15.48 -4.35
N PRO A 13 -4.60 -15.91 -5.49
CA PRO A 13 -3.90 -15.79 -6.77
C PRO A 13 -3.87 -14.33 -7.25
N HIS A 14 -2.67 -13.80 -7.48
CA HIS A 14 -2.45 -12.42 -7.89
C HIS A 14 -2.24 -12.32 -9.41
N SER A 15 -3.30 -12.47 -10.20
CA SER A 15 -3.20 -12.28 -11.66
C SER A 15 -2.92 -10.82 -12.02
N THR A 16 -2.24 -10.57 -13.13
CA THR A 16 -1.94 -9.21 -13.62
C THR A 16 -3.19 -8.36 -13.76
N LEU A 17 -4.28 -8.94 -14.30
CA LEU A 17 -5.55 -8.25 -14.51
C LEU A 17 -6.19 -7.83 -13.18
N LEU A 18 -6.27 -8.76 -12.21
CA LEU A 18 -6.86 -8.47 -10.90
C LEU A 18 -6.01 -7.46 -10.12
N SER A 19 -4.70 -7.55 -10.22
CA SER A 19 -3.76 -6.58 -9.63
C SER A 19 -4.01 -5.16 -10.18
N GLY A 20 -4.25 -5.05 -11.48
CA GLY A 20 -4.59 -3.77 -12.12
C GLY A 20 -5.94 -3.23 -11.66
N TYR A 21 -6.96 -4.07 -11.50
CA TYR A 21 -8.26 -3.66 -10.94
C TYR A 21 -8.13 -3.21 -9.49
N PHE A 22 -7.41 -3.98 -8.66
CA PHE A 22 -7.12 -3.63 -7.28
C PHE A 22 -6.47 -2.24 -7.19
N SER A 23 -5.39 -2.00 -7.94
CA SER A 23 -4.70 -0.70 -7.97
C SER A 23 -5.65 0.44 -8.33
N LYS A 24 -6.41 0.31 -9.43
CA LYS A 24 -7.37 1.36 -9.84
C LYS A 24 -8.41 1.67 -8.77
N VAL A 25 -8.93 0.66 -8.08
CA VAL A 25 -9.92 0.85 -7.01
C VAL A 25 -9.28 1.55 -5.82
N VAL A 26 -8.10 1.10 -5.37
CA VAL A 26 -7.40 1.70 -4.24
C VAL A 26 -7.01 3.15 -4.54
N ILE A 27 -6.46 3.44 -5.72
CA ILE A 27 -6.13 4.80 -6.15
C ILE A 27 -7.38 5.68 -6.21
N CYS A 28 -8.50 5.17 -6.73
CA CYS A 28 -9.77 5.90 -6.73
C CYS A 28 -10.24 6.23 -5.30
N LEU A 29 -10.07 5.31 -4.35
CA LEU A 29 -10.35 5.55 -2.94
C LEU A 29 -9.37 6.56 -2.33
N MET A 30 -8.08 6.52 -2.68
CA MET A 30 -7.10 7.53 -2.24
C MET A 30 -7.50 8.93 -2.71
N LEU A 31 -8.03 9.07 -3.92
CA LEU A 31 -8.45 10.37 -4.48
C LEU A 31 -9.78 10.87 -3.91
N ARG A 32 -10.74 9.97 -3.72
CA ARG A 32 -12.14 10.34 -3.41
C ARG A 32 -12.56 10.13 -1.96
N LYS A 33 -11.86 9.27 -1.23
CA LYS A 33 -12.16 8.82 0.13
C LYS A 33 -10.88 8.59 0.95
N THR A 34 -9.95 9.53 0.89
CA THR A 34 -8.62 9.45 1.52
C THR A 34 -8.70 9.16 3.01
N ALA A 35 -9.45 9.97 3.77
CA ALA A 35 -9.52 9.81 5.23
C ALA A 35 -10.08 8.44 5.67
N PRO A 36 -11.21 7.95 5.12
CA PRO A 36 -11.69 6.58 5.41
C PRO A 36 -10.70 5.48 5.01
N LEU A 37 -9.99 5.64 3.89
CA LEU A 37 -9.00 4.67 3.44
C LEU A 37 -7.81 4.62 4.38
N MET A 38 -7.23 5.78 4.73
CA MET A 38 -6.08 5.88 5.61
C MET A 38 -6.42 5.35 7.01
N SER A 39 -7.55 5.76 7.58
CA SER A 39 -8.01 5.23 8.88
C SER A 39 -8.16 3.70 8.87
N TYR A 40 -8.65 3.13 7.77
CA TYR A 40 -8.75 1.68 7.63
C TYR A 40 -7.38 1.00 7.57
N VAL A 41 -6.46 1.51 6.74
CA VAL A 41 -5.11 0.92 6.59
C VAL A 41 -4.32 1.05 7.90
N GLN A 42 -4.43 2.18 8.59
CA GLN A 42 -3.81 2.40 9.91
C GLN A 42 -4.32 1.43 10.97
N GLY A 43 -5.62 1.09 10.95
CA GLY A 43 -6.20 0.05 11.81
C GLY A 43 -5.78 -1.37 11.45
N HIS A 44 -5.13 -1.58 10.29
CA HIS A 44 -4.76 -2.88 9.76
C HIS A 44 -3.32 -2.86 9.19
N PRO A 45 -2.28 -2.65 10.03
CA PRO A 45 -0.90 -2.45 9.57
C PRO A 45 -0.35 -3.63 8.74
N LYS A 46 -0.87 -4.85 8.93
CA LYS A 46 -0.52 -6.04 8.13
C LYS A 46 -0.75 -5.86 6.63
N ILE A 47 -1.67 -4.97 6.24
CA ILE A 47 -1.92 -4.65 4.82
C ILE A 47 -0.65 -4.10 4.17
N VAL A 48 0.11 -3.26 4.88
CA VAL A 48 1.33 -2.66 4.34
C VAL A 48 2.40 -3.72 4.12
N VAL A 49 2.59 -4.61 5.11
CA VAL A 49 3.50 -5.77 4.99
C VAL A 49 3.15 -6.61 3.75
N GLN A 50 1.85 -6.93 3.59
CA GLN A 50 1.35 -7.70 2.46
C GLN A 50 1.54 -7.00 1.11
N LEU A 51 1.37 -5.67 1.06
CA LEU A 51 1.67 -4.89 -0.14
C LEU A 51 3.16 -4.93 -0.47
N VAL A 52 4.04 -4.79 0.53
CA VAL A 52 5.49 -4.90 0.35
C VAL A 52 5.89 -6.31 -0.11
N ASP A 53 5.23 -7.35 0.42
CA ASP A 53 5.49 -8.72 -0.02
C ASP A 53 5.18 -8.95 -1.50
N LEU A 54 4.21 -8.21 -2.02
CA LEU A 54 3.75 -8.26 -3.41
C LEU A 54 4.36 -7.14 -4.29
N ILE A 55 5.39 -6.42 -3.81
CA ILE A 55 5.97 -5.26 -4.51
C ILE A 55 6.49 -5.57 -5.92
N GLY A 56 6.82 -6.84 -6.21
CA GLY A 56 7.21 -7.29 -7.55
C GLY A 56 6.10 -7.17 -8.61
N ILE A 57 4.85 -6.96 -8.20
CA ILE A 57 3.73 -6.69 -9.10
C ILE A 57 3.65 -5.17 -9.33
N THR A 58 3.79 -4.71 -10.58
CA THR A 58 3.82 -3.27 -10.92
C THR A 58 2.65 -2.50 -10.34
N SER A 59 1.43 -3.03 -10.45
CA SER A 59 0.23 -2.38 -9.91
C SER A 59 0.22 -2.27 -8.38
N ILE A 60 0.94 -3.13 -7.67
CA ILE A 60 1.09 -3.04 -6.20
C ILE A 60 2.13 -1.99 -5.83
N MET A 61 3.26 -1.94 -6.56
CA MET A 61 4.25 -0.87 -6.42
C MET A 61 3.60 0.51 -6.60
N GLU A 62 2.72 0.68 -7.59
CA GLU A 62 1.98 1.93 -7.80
C GLU A 62 1.10 2.34 -6.60
N VAL A 63 0.50 1.36 -5.92
CA VAL A 63 -0.29 1.58 -4.71
C VAL A 63 0.61 1.99 -3.56
N LEU A 64 1.74 1.30 -3.36
CA LEU A 64 2.71 1.61 -2.30
C LEU A 64 3.27 3.04 -2.45
N ILE A 65 3.70 3.43 -3.65
CA ILE A 65 4.24 4.78 -3.91
C ILE A 65 3.23 5.88 -3.54
N ARG A 66 1.94 5.66 -3.87
CA ARG A 66 0.88 6.61 -3.54
C ARG A 66 0.47 6.59 -2.07
N LEU A 67 0.58 5.44 -1.41
CA LEU A 67 0.31 5.31 0.02
C LEU A 67 1.41 5.98 0.87
N ILE A 68 2.66 5.86 0.45
CA ILE A 68 3.85 6.41 1.14
C ILE A 68 4.03 7.91 0.84
N GLY A 69 3.43 8.41 -0.25
CA GLY A 69 3.31 9.85 -0.50
C GLY A 69 4.42 10.43 -1.36
N ALA A 70 4.58 9.93 -2.59
CA ALA A 70 5.44 10.56 -3.61
C ALA A 70 4.69 11.33 -4.72
N ASP A 71 3.37 11.54 -4.59
CA ASP A 71 2.63 12.44 -5.51
C ASP A 71 2.14 13.66 -4.72
N GLU A 72 2.91 14.73 -4.81
CA GLU A 72 2.94 15.94 -3.99
C GLU A 72 1.65 16.79 -4.04
N THR A 73 0.60 16.34 -4.73
CA THR A 73 -0.57 17.17 -5.10
C THR A 73 -1.81 16.96 -4.24
N ILE A 74 -1.74 16.09 -3.24
CA ILE A 74 -2.81 15.80 -2.28
C ILE A 74 -2.23 16.08 -0.89
N TYR A 75 -3.04 16.32 0.14
CA TYR A 75 -2.66 16.43 1.56
C TYR A 75 -2.44 17.83 2.15
N SER A 76 -3.56 18.39 2.62
CA SER A 76 -3.61 19.27 3.80
C SER A 76 -3.55 18.52 5.14
N ASN A 77 -3.30 17.19 5.16
CA ASN A 77 -3.31 16.35 6.38
C ASN A 77 -1.99 15.55 6.56
N TYR A 78 -0.87 16.14 6.13
CA TYR A 78 0.44 15.49 6.01
C TYR A 78 1.04 15.06 7.36
N GLY A 79 0.75 15.79 8.44
CA GLY A 79 1.35 15.54 9.77
C GLY A 79 1.06 14.14 10.33
N ASP A 80 -0.21 13.71 10.32
CA ASP A 80 -0.59 12.41 10.90
C ASP A 80 -0.19 11.22 10.01
N THR A 81 -0.05 11.46 8.70
CA THR A 81 0.28 10.40 7.71
C THR A 81 1.77 10.11 7.73
N LEU A 82 2.63 11.14 7.82
CA LEU A 82 4.07 10.99 7.97
C LEU A 82 4.45 10.27 9.26
N GLN A 83 3.86 10.67 10.39
CA GLN A 83 4.14 10.02 11.67
C GLN A 83 3.77 8.54 11.67
N TRP A 84 2.68 8.17 10.97
CA TRP A 84 2.30 6.76 10.84
C TRP A 84 3.23 5.97 9.91
N LEU A 85 3.71 6.57 8.82
CA LEU A 85 4.68 5.94 7.93
C LEU A 85 6.03 5.71 8.62
N GLU A 86 6.49 6.69 9.41
CA GLU A 86 7.66 6.54 10.27
C GLU A 86 7.49 5.40 11.28
N ASN A 87 6.30 5.26 11.88
CA ASN A 87 6.01 4.16 12.80
C ASN A 87 5.89 2.78 12.13
N THR A 88 5.59 2.75 10.83
CA THR A 88 5.34 1.50 10.08
C THR A 88 6.58 1.01 9.34
N ASP A 89 7.69 1.74 9.39
CA ASP A 89 9.00 1.36 8.83
C ASP A 89 8.95 0.75 7.42
N VAL A 90 8.10 1.34 6.57
CA VAL A 90 7.79 0.83 5.24
C VAL A 90 9.02 0.84 4.33
N LEU A 91 9.90 1.82 4.53
CA LEU A 91 11.14 1.94 3.76
C LEU A 91 12.13 0.82 4.11
N GLU A 92 12.27 0.49 5.40
CA GLU A 92 13.11 -0.65 5.83
C GLU A 92 12.52 -1.97 5.33
N MET A 93 11.21 -2.18 5.43
CA MET A 93 10.57 -3.39 4.89
C MET A 93 10.82 -3.54 3.37
N ILE A 94 10.75 -2.45 2.61
CA ILE A 94 11.06 -2.47 1.18
C ILE A 94 12.54 -2.76 0.96
N ALA A 95 13.44 -2.11 1.71
CA ALA A 95 14.88 -2.33 1.61
C ALA A 95 15.25 -3.78 1.92
N ASP A 96 14.67 -4.37 2.97
CA ASP A 96 14.85 -5.77 3.34
C ASP A 96 14.34 -6.73 2.26
N LYS A 97 13.19 -6.44 1.64
CA LYS A 97 12.63 -7.27 0.56
C LYS A 97 13.57 -7.35 -0.63
N PHE A 98 14.22 -6.25 -1.00
CA PHE A 98 15.18 -6.21 -2.10
C PHE A 98 16.58 -6.67 -1.68
N GLY A 99 16.99 -6.44 -0.43
CA GLY A 99 18.29 -6.87 0.12
C GLY A 99 18.40 -8.37 0.36
N SER A 100 17.32 -9.00 0.84
CA SER A 100 17.22 -10.46 1.04
C SER A 100 17.19 -11.27 -0.27
N SER A 101 16.97 -10.63 -1.42
CA SER A 101 16.97 -11.29 -2.73
C SER A 101 18.38 -11.47 -3.33
N VAL A 102 19.45 -11.01 -2.66
CA VAL A 102 20.85 -11.05 -3.15
C VAL A 102 21.73 -12.04 -2.35
N SER A 103 21.15 -12.99 -1.62
CA SER A 103 21.89 -14.05 -0.90
C SER A 103 21.69 -15.43 -1.51
#